data_AF-A0A2E6JDZ1-F1
#
_entry.id   AF-A0A2E6JDZ1-F1
#
_cell.length_a   1.000
_cell.length_b   1.000
_cell.length_c   1.000
_cell.angle_alpha   90.00
_cell.angle_beta   90.00
_cell.angle_gamma   90.00
#
_symmetry.space_group_name_H-M   'P 1'
#
loop_
_entity.id
_entity.type
_entity.pdbx_description
1 polymer ?
#
loop_
_entity_poly.entity_id
_entity_poly.type
_entity_poly.pdbx_seq_one_letter_code
_entity_poly.pdbx_strand_id
1 'polypeptide(L)'
;MIWFISGGAFALGAVVGLLAASRLHVSPSKIRVLEKQIRQLQDNHSEYRESVSDHFSITAELVQHMTESYRDVYQHLASGAQDLCSGEVASKLLPAESDAVFETSSDPEETNPLAPPRDYAAKQSPDQKGALSEDFGLDKTAPVNDEDITLSQSK
;
A
#
# COMPACT_ATOMS: atom_id res chain seq x y z
N MET A 1 -41.15 50.07 -26.33
CA MET A 1 -41.14 48.60 -26.51
C MET A 1 -40.02 47.91 -25.74
N ILE A 2 -38.77 48.40 -25.79
CA ILE A 2 -37.59 47.78 -25.14
C ILE A 2 -37.74 47.67 -23.60
N TRP A 3 -38.39 48.65 -22.96
CA TRP A 3 -38.57 48.66 -21.50
C TRP A 3 -39.43 47.48 -20.98
N PHE A 4 -40.45 47.08 -21.73
CA PHE A 4 -41.30 45.93 -21.37
C PHE A 4 -40.57 44.59 -21.48
N ILE A 5 -39.69 44.46 -22.48
CA ILE A 5 -38.87 43.25 -22.67
C ILE A 5 -37.86 43.11 -21.53
N SER A 6 -37.22 44.21 -21.13
CA SER A 6 -36.28 44.22 -20.00
C SER A 6 -36.98 43.87 -18.67
N GLY A 7 -38.14 44.46 -18.41
CA GLY A 7 -38.93 44.15 -17.21
C GLY A 7 -39.40 42.69 -17.16
N GLY A 8 -39.87 42.15 -18.28
CA GLY A 8 -40.28 40.74 -18.38
C GLY A 8 -39.13 39.76 -18.16
N ALA A 9 -37.98 40.02 -18.76
CA ALA A 9 -36.78 39.19 -18.56
C ALA A 9 -36.28 39.25 -17.11
N PHE A 10 -36.30 40.42 -16.48
CA PHE A 10 -35.91 40.58 -15.07
C PHE A 10 -36.87 39.84 -14.12
N ALA A 11 -38.18 39.96 -14.35
CA ALA A 11 -39.17 39.25 -13.54
C ALA A 11 -39.02 37.72 -13.67
N LEU A 12 -38.81 37.22 -14.88
CA LEU A 12 -38.61 35.79 -15.12
C LEU A 12 -37.30 35.30 -14.47
N GLY A 13 -36.22 36.07 -14.60
CA GLY A 13 -34.94 35.79 -13.95
C GLY A 13 -35.03 35.81 -12.42
N ALA A 14 -35.79 36.75 -11.85
CA ALA A 14 -36.02 36.82 -10.41
C ALA A 14 -36.78 35.59 -9.89
N VAL A 15 -37.82 35.15 -10.59
CA VAL A 15 -38.59 33.96 -10.23
C VAL A 15 -37.71 32.71 -10.30
N VAL A 16 -36.98 32.51 -11.40
CA VAL A 16 -36.06 31.38 -11.55
C VAL A 16 -34.94 31.43 -10.52
N GLY A 17 -34.37 32.60 -10.26
CA GLY A 17 -33.32 32.81 -9.27
C GLY A 17 -33.76 32.47 -7.84
N LEU A 18 -34.97 32.87 -7.46
CA LEU A 18 -35.54 32.57 -6.13
C LEU A 18 -35.85 31.06 -5.98
N LEU A 19 -36.31 30.43 -7.07
CA LEU A 19 -36.57 28.99 -7.11
C LEU A 19 -35.28 28.16 -7.09
N ALA A 20 -34.21 28.64 -7.72
CA ALA A 20 -32.89 28.03 -7.64
C ALA A 20 -32.26 28.24 -6.24
N ALA A 21 -32.32 29.45 -5.70
CA ALA A 21 -31.76 29.78 -4.38
C ALA A 21 -32.44 29.02 -3.24
N SER A 22 -33.75 28.79 -3.33
CA SER A 22 -34.49 27.97 -2.35
C SER A 22 -34.08 26.50 -2.40
N ARG A 23 -33.75 25.94 -3.59
CA ARG A 23 -33.23 24.57 -3.70
C ARG A 23 -31.78 24.44 -3.27
N LEU A 24 -30.97 25.47 -3.49
CA LEU A 24 -29.55 25.51 -3.16
C LEU A 24 -29.28 25.90 -1.70
N HIS A 25 -30.32 26.11 -0.88
CA HIS A 25 -30.15 26.37 0.55
C HIS A 25 -29.60 25.12 1.25
N VAL A 26 -28.29 24.95 1.21
CA VAL A 26 -27.57 23.91 1.94
C VAL A 26 -27.74 24.24 3.42
N SER A 27 -28.52 23.43 4.12
CA SER A 27 -28.75 23.61 5.55
C SER A 27 -27.42 23.56 6.29
N PRO A 28 -27.13 24.50 7.21
CA PRO A 28 -25.91 24.48 8.04
C PRO A 28 -25.79 23.19 8.85
N SER A 29 -26.91 22.50 9.10
CA SER A 29 -26.96 21.18 9.72
C SER A 29 -26.23 20.12 8.89
N LYS A 30 -26.39 20.14 7.55
CA LYS A 30 -25.73 19.18 6.66
C LYS A 30 -24.22 19.37 6.65
N ILE A 31 -23.77 20.63 6.67
CA ILE A 31 -22.33 20.98 6.73
C ILE A 31 -21.72 20.46 8.04
N ARG A 32 -22.39 20.70 9.18
CA ARG A 32 -21.94 20.19 10.49
C ARG A 32 -21.89 18.66 10.56
N VAL A 33 -22.84 17.97 9.93
CA VAL A 33 -22.83 16.50 9.86
C VAL A 33 -21.64 16.02 9.03
N LEU A 34 -21.40 16.64 7.88
CA LEU A 34 -20.27 16.27 7.01
C LEU A 34 -18.92 16.53 7.70
N GLU A 35 -18.79 17.65 8.40
CA GLU A 35 -17.59 17.97 9.20
C GLU A 35 -17.36 16.92 10.30
N LYS A 36 -18.43 16.51 11.01
CA LYS A 36 -18.34 15.43 12.00
C LYS A 36 -17.91 14.10 11.37
N GLN A 37 -18.42 13.76 10.20
CA GLN A 37 -18.04 12.54 9.49
C GLN A 37 -16.55 12.55 9.11
N ILE A 38 -16.05 13.68 8.61
CA ILE A 38 -14.63 13.83 8.28
C ILE A 38 -13.77 13.67 9.54
N ARG A 39 -14.12 14.35 10.64
CA ARG A 39 -13.40 14.22 11.91
C ARG A 39 -13.41 12.77 12.40
N GLN A 40 -14.57 12.12 12.42
CA GLN A 40 -14.69 10.73 12.85
C GLN A 40 -13.84 9.79 11.98
N LEU A 41 -13.80 10.00 10.67
CA LEU A 41 -13.01 9.17 9.76
C LEU A 41 -11.51 9.38 10.00
N GLN A 42 -11.09 10.62 10.24
CA GLN A 42 -9.71 10.94 10.58
C GLN A 42 -9.30 10.32 11.93
N ASP A 43 -10.17 10.40 12.93
CA ASP A 43 -9.94 9.80 14.26
C ASP A 43 -9.79 8.28 14.14
N ASN A 44 -10.69 7.61 13.42
CA ASN A 44 -10.61 6.16 13.16
C ASN A 44 -9.31 5.78 12.44
N HIS A 45 -8.85 6.60 11.49
CA HIS A 45 -7.58 6.36 10.81
C HIS A 45 -6.39 6.50 11.75
N SER A 46 -6.42 7.48 12.67
CA SER A 46 -5.38 7.65 13.68
C SER A 46 -5.34 6.45 14.63
N GLU A 47 -6.50 6.03 15.15
CA GLU A 47 -6.63 4.89 16.05
C GLU A 47 -6.15 3.58 15.40
N TYR A 48 -6.50 3.35 14.13
CA TYR A 48 -5.99 2.20 13.38
C TYR A 48 -4.47 2.23 13.25
N ARG A 49 -3.88 3.38 12.92
CA ARG A 49 -2.42 3.51 12.79
C ARG A 49 -1.71 3.27 14.12
N GLU A 50 -2.27 3.76 15.22
CA GLU A 50 -1.76 3.52 16.58
C GLU A 50 -1.83 2.03 16.94
N SER A 51 -2.98 1.39 16.72
CA SER A 51 -3.15 -0.04 16.98
C SER A 51 -2.18 -0.92 16.18
N VAL A 52 -1.94 -0.59 14.91
CA VAL A 52 -0.95 -1.30 14.08
C VAL A 52 0.48 -1.07 14.59
N SER A 53 0.80 0.16 14.98
CA SER A 53 2.11 0.49 15.56
C SER A 53 2.38 -0.32 16.83
N ASP A 54 1.39 -0.38 17.73
CA ASP A 54 1.48 -1.16 18.97
C ASP A 54 1.64 -2.66 18.69
N HIS A 55 0.87 -3.19 17.73
CA HIS A 55 0.96 -4.60 17.36
C HIS A 55 2.35 -4.99 16.84
N PHE A 56 2.95 -4.15 15.99
CA PHE A 56 4.30 -4.38 15.50
C PHE A 56 5.37 -4.16 16.56
N SER A 57 5.17 -3.23 17.49
CA SER A 57 6.07 -3.05 18.63
C SER A 57 6.09 -4.30 19.51
N ILE A 58 4.91 -4.84 19.87
CA ILE A 58 4.78 -6.08 20.65
C ILE A 58 5.37 -7.26 19.89
N THR A 59 5.13 -7.34 18.58
CA THR A 59 5.68 -8.42 17.75
C THR A 59 7.21 -8.36 17.68
N ALA A 60 7.79 -7.17 17.57
CA ALA A 60 9.24 -7.00 17.57
C ALA A 60 9.87 -7.46 18.89
N GLU A 61 9.24 -7.13 20.02
CA GLU A 61 9.66 -7.61 21.34
C GLU A 61 9.60 -9.15 21.44
N LEU A 62 8.51 -9.75 20.95
CA LEU A 62 8.33 -11.21 20.99
C LEU A 62 9.35 -11.94 20.10
N VAL A 63 9.64 -11.40 18.91
CA VAL A 63 10.66 -11.93 18.00
C VAL A 63 12.06 -11.79 18.61
N GLN A 64 12.34 -10.70 19.31
CA GLN A 64 13.60 -10.51 20.01
C GLN A 64 13.78 -11.58 21.10
N HIS A 65 12.74 -11.82 21.91
CA HIS A 65 12.77 -12.86 22.94
C HIS A 65 12.97 -14.27 22.37
N MET A 66 12.37 -14.56 21.20
CA MET A 66 12.61 -15.81 20.48
C MET A 66 14.06 -15.93 20.00
N THR A 67 14.63 -14.84 19.46
CA THR A 67 16.01 -14.78 19.00
C THR A 67 17.01 -15.03 20.14
N GLU A 68 16.75 -14.43 21.30
CA GLU A 68 17.53 -14.64 22.51
C GLU A 68 17.45 -16.10 22.99
N SER A 69 16.24 -16.65 23.08
CA SER A 69 16.04 -18.06 23.43
C SER A 69 16.76 -19.02 22.46
N TYR A 70 16.76 -18.69 21.17
CA TYR A 70 17.50 -19.45 20.16
C TYR A 70 19.02 -19.38 20.37
N ARG A 71 19.56 -18.19 20.68
CA ARG A 71 20.98 -18.02 21.04
C ARG A 71 21.36 -18.85 22.27
N ASP A 72 20.53 -18.85 23.30
CA ASP A 72 20.80 -19.60 24.52
C ASP A 72 20.90 -21.11 24.27
N VAL A 73 19.96 -21.65 23.47
CA VAL A 73 20.01 -23.05 23.03
C VAL A 73 21.31 -23.32 22.27
N TYR A 74 21.70 -22.43 21.37
CA TYR A 74 22.92 -22.57 20.59
C TYR A 74 24.17 -22.54 21.48
N GLN A 75 24.25 -21.61 22.43
CA GLN A 75 25.33 -21.49 23.39
C GLN A 75 25.45 -22.76 24.25
N HIS A 76 24.30 -23.35 24.64
CA HIS A 76 24.27 -24.59 25.40
C HIS A 76 24.77 -25.78 24.57
N LEU A 77 24.35 -25.89 23.31
CA LEU A 77 24.85 -26.92 22.38
C LEU A 77 26.35 -26.77 22.12
N ALA A 78 26.83 -25.54 21.92
CA ALA A 78 28.23 -25.21 21.74
C ALA A 78 29.09 -25.62 22.95
N SER A 79 28.58 -25.36 24.16
CA SER A 79 29.25 -25.74 25.42
C SER A 79 29.22 -27.26 25.61
N GLY A 80 28.07 -27.90 25.40
CA GLY A 80 27.94 -29.35 25.49
C GLY A 80 28.79 -30.10 24.46
N ALA A 81 28.97 -29.56 23.26
CA ALA A 81 29.86 -30.12 22.25
C ALA A 81 31.33 -30.05 22.69
N GLN A 82 31.77 -28.97 23.32
CA GLN A 82 33.12 -28.86 23.90
C GLN A 82 33.38 -29.84 25.05
N ASP A 83 32.39 -30.02 25.93
CA ASP A 83 32.53 -30.90 27.09
C ASP A 83 32.47 -32.40 26.70
N LEU A 84 31.63 -32.75 25.72
CA LEU A 84 31.34 -34.15 25.38
C LEU A 84 32.12 -34.66 24.17
N CYS A 85 32.63 -33.80 23.29
CA CYS A 85 33.40 -34.21 22.13
C CYS A 85 34.90 -33.99 22.36
N SER A 86 35.74 -34.94 21.91
CA SER A 86 37.18 -34.73 21.83
C SER A 86 37.50 -33.53 20.94
N GLY A 87 38.47 -32.69 21.31
CA GLY A 87 38.67 -31.32 20.80
C GLY A 87 38.79 -31.15 19.27
N GLU A 88 39.01 -32.21 18.51
CA GLU A 88 39.05 -32.20 17.04
C GLU A 88 37.65 -32.27 16.38
N VAL A 89 36.64 -32.78 17.09
CA VAL A 89 35.24 -32.86 16.62
C VAL A 89 34.43 -31.66 17.08
N ALA A 90 34.69 -31.16 18.31
CA ALA A 90 34.05 -29.95 18.84
C ALA A 90 34.34 -28.71 17.96
N SER A 91 35.58 -28.58 17.49
CA SER A 91 36.03 -27.47 16.62
C SER A 91 35.48 -27.51 15.20
N LYS A 92 34.99 -28.67 14.72
CA LYS A 92 34.30 -28.81 13.43
C LYS A 92 32.78 -28.63 13.52
N LEU A 93 32.19 -28.76 14.71
CA LEU A 93 30.75 -28.62 14.95
C LEU A 93 30.36 -27.23 15.46
N LEU A 94 31.28 -26.54 16.14
CA LEU A 94 31.18 -25.12 16.38
C LEU A 94 31.43 -24.41 15.05
N PRO A 95 30.58 -23.46 14.62
CA PRO A 95 30.94 -22.53 13.57
C PRO A 95 32.20 -21.84 14.05
N ALA A 96 33.32 -22.15 13.40
CA ALA A 96 34.46 -21.25 13.43
C ALA A 96 33.92 -19.85 13.13
N GLU A 97 34.40 -18.86 13.87
CA GLU A 97 34.02 -17.42 13.93
C GLU A 97 33.54 -16.75 12.62
N SER A 98 33.76 -17.34 11.45
CA SER A 98 33.48 -16.77 10.13
C SER A 98 32.02 -16.80 9.66
N ASP A 99 31.11 -17.56 10.27
CA ASP A 99 29.71 -17.69 9.80
C ASP A 99 28.68 -17.08 10.76
N ALA A 100 29.14 -16.29 11.74
CA ALA A 100 28.27 -15.43 12.52
C ALA A 100 27.79 -14.26 11.63
N VAL A 101 26.73 -14.50 10.85
CA VAL A 101 25.97 -13.49 10.06
C VAL A 101 25.24 -12.48 10.96
N PHE A 102 25.77 -12.20 12.14
CA PHE A 102 25.25 -11.24 13.12
C PHE A 102 26.31 -10.27 13.64
N GLU A 103 27.54 -10.31 13.12
CA GLU A 103 28.45 -9.19 13.32
C GLU A 103 28.02 -8.03 12.42
N THR A 104 27.67 -6.91 13.05
CA THR A 104 27.47 -5.64 12.38
C THR A 104 28.83 -5.17 11.86
N SER A 105 29.25 -5.71 10.72
CA SER A 105 30.39 -5.21 9.98
C SER A 105 30.04 -3.83 9.46
N SER A 106 30.36 -2.82 10.26
CA SER A 106 30.56 -1.46 9.79
C SER A 106 31.80 -1.44 8.89
N ASP A 107 31.64 -1.91 7.66
CA ASP A 107 32.57 -1.73 6.54
C ASP A 107 31.85 -0.91 5.45
N PRO A 108 32.40 0.20 4.95
CA PRO A 108 31.66 1.21 4.21
C PRO A 108 31.75 1.00 2.69
N GLU A 109 31.59 -0.22 2.19
CA GLU A 109 31.60 -0.48 0.75
C GLU A 109 30.53 -1.53 0.41
N GLU A 110 29.66 -1.17 -0.55
CA GLU A 110 28.46 -1.88 -1.02
C GLU A 110 27.16 -1.66 -0.24
N THR A 111 26.71 -0.41 -0.27
CA THR A 111 25.29 -0.07 -0.15
C THR A 111 24.49 -0.62 -1.34
N ASN A 112 24.14 -1.90 -1.33
CA ASN A 112 22.86 -2.27 -1.93
C ASN A 112 21.86 -2.35 -0.78
N PRO A 113 21.16 -1.24 -0.45
CA PRO A 113 20.17 -1.29 0.61
C PRO A 113 19.19 -2.39 0.24
N LEU A 114 18.88 -3.28 1.19
CA LEU A 114 17.78 -4.24 1.07
C LEU A 114 16.55 -3.46 0.62
N ALA A 115 16.35 -3.40 -0.69
CA ALA A 115 15.34 -2.56 -1.27
C ALA A 115 14.04 -3.32 -1.06
N PRO A 116 13.06 -2.71 -0.38
CA PRO A 116 11.76 -3.33 -0.18
C PRO A 116 11.22 -3.73 -1.58
N PRO A 117 10.68 -4.96 -1.76
CA PRO A 117 10.28 -5.49 -3.06
C PRO A 117 9.56 -4.46 -3.92
N ARG A 118 10.00 -4.22 -5.15
CA ARG A 118 9.55 -3.10 -5.99
C ARG A 118 8.08 -3.18 -6.46
N ASP A 119 7.30 -4.08 -5.88
CA ASP A 119 5.92 -4.39 -6.25
C ASP A 119 4.90 -3.34 -5.77
N TYR A 120 5.32 -2.31 -5.04
CA TYR A 120 4.46 -1.18 -4.61
C TYR A 120 4.55 0.07 -5.51
N ALA A 121 5.31 0.02 -6.61
CA ALA A 121 5.53 1.21 -7.43
C ALA A 121 4.21 1.75 -8.01
N ALA A 122 3.88 3.01 -7.68
CA ALA A 122 2.77 3.73 -8.28
C ALA A 122 2.99 3.86 -9.80
N LYS A 123 1.88 3.98 -10.55
CA LYS A 123 1.88 4.21 -12.01
C LYS A 123 2.82 5.38 -12.35
N GLN A 124 3.81 5.16 -13.21
CA GLN A 124 4.78 6.19 -13.58
C GLN A 124 4.17 7.27 -14.47
N SER A 125 3.07 6.95 -15.16
CA SER A 125 2.25 7.91 -15.90
C SER A 125 0.76 7.56 -15.79
N PRO A 126 -0.16 8.53 -15.96
CA PRO A 126 -1.59 8.30 -15.83
C PRO A 126 -2.14 7.22 -16.78
N ASP A 127 -1.55 7.13 -17.98
CA ASP A 127 -1.94 6.16 -19.02
C ASP A 127 -1.26 4.80 -18.87
N GLN A 128 -0.29 4.66 -17.95
CA GLN A 128 0.35 3.37 -17.69
C GLN A 128 -0.61 2.44 -16.93
N LYS A 129 -0.95 1.32 -17.56
CA LYS A 129 -1.72 0.23 -16.93
C LYS A 129 -0.91 -0.33 -15.75
N GLY A 130 -1.57 -0.50 -14.61
CA GLY A 130 -0.89 -0.94 -13.38
C GLY A 130 -0.58 -2.43 -13.41
N ALA A 131 0.42 -2.87 -12.66
CA ALA A 131 0.81 -4.29 -12.59
C ALA A 131 -0.31 -5.23 -12.08
N LEU A 132 -1.31 -4.67 -11.40
CA LEU A 132 -2.51 -5.40 -10.93
C LEU A 132 -3.74 -5.21 -11.83
N SER A 133 -3.60 -4.56 -12.99
CA SER A 133 -4.72 -4.41 -13.92
C SER A 133 -4.89 -5.67 -14.77
N GLU A 134 -6.15 -6.05 -15.00
CA GLU A 134 -6.54 -7.31 -15.65
C GLU A 134 -5.98 -7.45 -17.08
N ASP A 135 -5.67 -6.32 -17.72
CA ASP A 135 -5.09 -6.26 -19.07
C ASP A 135 -3.56 -6.13 -19.10
N PHE A 136 -2.88 -6.26 -17.96
CA PHE A 136 -1.42 -6.07 -17.90
C PHE A 136 -0.71 -7.18 -18.68
N GLY A 137 0.04 -6.81 -19.72
CA GLY A 137 0.70 -7.75 -20.63
C GLY A 137 -0.17 -8.27 -21.78
N LEU A 138 -1.39 -7.75 -21.96
CA LEU A 138 -2.24 -8.07 -23.11
C LEU A 138 -2.19 -6.94 -24.14
N ASP A 139 -1.67 -7.23 -25.33
CA ASP A 139 -1.79 -6.34 -26.48
C ASP A 139 -3.25 -6.31 -26.93
N LYS A 140 -3.81 -5.10 -27.04
CA LYS A 140 -5.18 -4.90 -27.52
C LYS A 140 -5.25 -5.36 -28.97
N THR A 141 -5.72 -6.58 -29.20
CA THR A 141 -6.10 -7.03 -30.53
C THR A 141 -7.13 -6.05 -31.07
N ALA A 142 -6.79 -5.44 -32.22
CA ALA A 142 -7.69 -4.59 -32.96
C ALA A 142 -9.02 -5.33 -33.19
N PRO A 143 -10.17 -4.65 -33.15
CA PRO A 143 -11.45 -5.29 -33.41
C PRO A 143 -11.40 -5.91 -34.80
N VAL A 144 -11.46 -7.25 -34.85
CA VAL A 144 -11.66 -7.98 -36.09
C VAL A 144 -13.04 -7.57 -36.59
N ASN A 145 -13.07 -6.82 -37.69
CA ASN A 145 -14.31 -6.58 -38.43
C ASN A 145 -14.79 -7.93 -39.00
N ASP A 146 -16.01 -8.31 -38.67
CA ASP A 146 -16.67 -9.59 -39.00
C ASP A 146 -16.97 -9.81 -40.51
N GLU A 147 -16.21 -9.21 -41.44
CA GLU A 147 -16.50 -9.34 -42.88
C GLU A 147 -15.61 -10.34 -43.64
N ASP A 148 -14.55 -10.90 -43.04
CA ASP A 148 -13.59 -11.75 -43.78
C ASP A 148 -13.75 -13.27 -43.57
N ILE A 149 -14.85 -13.73 -42.96
CA ILE A 149 -15.07 -15.17 -42.67
C ILE A 149 -15.69 -15.93 -43.88
N THR A 150 -16.13 -15.24 -44.94
CA THR A 150 -16.92 -15.90 -46.01
C THR A 150 -16.13 -16.50 -47.17
N LEU A 151 -14.81 -16.29 -47.28
CA LEU A 151 -14.03 -16.72 -48.46
C LEU A 151 -13.20 -18.00 -48.31
N SER A 152 -13.19 -18.66 -47.14
CA SER A 152 -12.37 -19.88 -46.92
C SER A 152 -13.12 -21.22 -46.97
N GLN A 153 -14.42 -21.24 -47.31
CA GLN A 153 -15.23 -22.48 -47.43
C GLN A 153 -15.44 -22.94 -48.89
N SER A 154 -14.56 -22.55 -49.82
CA SER A 154 -14.54 -23.13 -51.18
C SER A 154 -13.13 -23.58 -51.55
N LYS A 155 -12.72 -24.72 -50.99
CA LYS A 155 -11.92 -25.71 -51.72
C LYS A 155 -12.12 -27.09 -51.13
#